data_AF-A0A5K1FUE5-F1
#
_entry.id   AF-A0A5K1FUE5-F1
#
_cell.length_a   1.000
_cell.length_b   1.000
_cell.length_c   1.000
_cell.angle_alpha   90.00
_cell.angle_beta   90.00
_cell.angle_gamma   90.00
#
_symmetry.space_group_name_H-M   'P 1'
#
loop_
_entity.id
_entity.type
_entity.pdbx_description
1 polymer ?
#
loop_
_entity_poly.entity_id
_entity_poly.type
_entity_poly.pdbx_seq_one_letter_code
_entity_poly.pdbx_strand_id
1 'polypeptide(L)' 'FDVKGYVTGFGNPDWKATHEPATRTAAAVSSLLKQGAACAGKTMLDEFALG' A
#
# COMPACT_ATOMS: atom_id res chain seq x y z
N PHE A 1 1.06 1.31 -2.90
CA PHE A 1 2.33 0.74 -2.39
C PHE A 1 2.07 -0.25 -1.28
N ASP A 2 2.81 -1.34 -1.27
CA ASP A 2 2.73 -2.33 -0.20
C ASP A 2 3.38 -1.86 1.09
N VAL A 3 2.69 -2.13 2.18
CA VAL A 3 3.18 -1.98 3.56
C VAL A 3 2.90 -3.31 4.24
N LYS A 4 3.95 -3.93 4.82
CA LYS A 4 3.85 -5.24 5.45
C LYS A 4 2.69 -5.25 6.47
N GLY A 5 1.83 -6.26 6.39
CA GLY A 5 0.68 -6.43 7.28
C GLY A 5 -0.57 -5.64 6.88
N TYR A 6 -0.55 -4.90 5.77
CA TYR A 6 -1.72 -4.20 5.26
C TYR A 6 -2.09 -4.69 3.85
N VAL A 7 -3.39 -4.73 3.58
CA VAL A 7 -3.91 -4.96 2.22
C VAL A 7 -3.73 -3.69 1.38
N THR A 8 -3.19 -3.84 0.17
CA THR A 8 -3.16 -2.80 -0.86
C THR A 8 -4.37 -2.98 -1.75
N GLY A 9 -5.34 -2.06 -1.67
CA GLY A 9 -6.65 -2.23 -2.31
C GLY A 9 -6.74 -1.76 -3.77
N PHE A 10 -5.72 -1.09 -4.32
CA PHE A 10 -5.73 -0.55 -5.70
C PHE A 10 -6.99 0.25 -6.09
N GLY A 11 -7.59 0.98 -5.15
CA GLY A 11 -8.85 1.71 -5.40
C GLY A 11 -10.08 0.81 -5.58
N ASN A 12 -9.93 -0.51 -5.56
CA ASN A 12 -11.00 -1.49 -5.79
C ASN A 12 -11.45 -2.15 -4.46
N PRO A 13 -12.74 -2.07 -4.09
CA PRO A 13 -13.27 -2.69 -2.87
C PRO A 13 -13.16 -4.21 -2.83
N ASP A 14 -13.40 -4.89 -3.95
CA ASP A 14 -13.39 -6.36 -4.04
C ASP A 14 -11.98 -6.93 -3.87
N TRP A 15 -10.99 -6.30 -4.49
CA TRP A 15 -9.57 -6.60 -4.34
C TRP A 15 -9.17 -6.48 -2.88
N LYS A 16 -9.57 -5.38 -2.23
CA LYS A 16 -9.31 -5.16 -0.81
C LYS A 16 -9.96 -6.23 0.08
N ALA A 17 -11.12 -6.76 -0.29
CA ALA A 17 -11.83 -7.79 0.48
C ALA A 17 -11.29 -9.21 0.27
N THR A 18 -10.68 -9.49 -0.88
CA THR A 18 -10.27 -10.85 -1.29
C THR A 18 -8.78 -11.12 -1.17
N HIS A 19 -7.94 -10.07 -1.11
CA HIS A 19 -6.49 -10.22 -1.11
C HIS A 19 -5.89 -10.17 0.28
N GLU A 20 -4.91 -11.06 0.50
CA GLU A 20 -4.15 -11.12 1.74
C GLU A 20 -3.29 -9.86 1.95
N PRO A 21 -2.97 -9.52 3.22
CA PRO A 21 -2.05 -8.45 3.52
C PRO A 21 -0.66 -8.69 2.90
N ALA A 22 0.01 -7.62 2.51
CA ALA A 22 1.35 -7.73 1.95
C ALA A 22 2.34 -8.33 2.95
N THR A 23 3.18 -9.27 2.50
CA THR A 23 4.22 -9.90 3.34
C THR A 23 5.48 -9.04 3.48
N ARG A 24 5.66 -8.06 2.60
CA ARG A 24 6.82 -7.16 2.54
C ARG A 24 6.37 -5.71 2.32
N THR A 25 7.16 -4.78 2.83
CA THR A 25 7.00 -3.35 2.54
C THR A 25 7.73 -3.03 1.23
N ALA A 26 7.11 -2.21 0.37
CA ALA A 26 7.69 -1.80 -0.89
C ALA A 26 9.08 -1.13 -0.71
N ALA A 27 9.97 -1.28 -1.69
CA ALA A 27 11.33 -0.75 -1.60
C ALA A 27 11.38 0.77 -1.38
N ALA A 28 10.53 1.52 -2.09
CA ALA A 28 10.43 2.97 -1.94
C ALA A 28 10.03 3.38 -0.51
N VAL A 29 8.98 2.75 0.04
CA VAL A 29 8.53 3.01 1.41
C VAL A 29 9.62 2.62 2.42
N SER A 30 10.25 1.46 2.23
CA SER A 30 11.34 0.99 3.10
C SER A 30 12.54 1.94 3.10
N SER A 31 12.88 2.54 1.96
CA SER A 31 13.96 3.51 1.85
C SER A 31 13.67 4.78 2.66
N LEU A 32 12.46 5.32 2.55
CA LEU A 32 12.03 6.50 3.31
C LEU A 32 12.04 6.24 4.81
N LEU A 33 11.47 5.11 5.25
CA LEU A 33 11.46 4.74 6.66
C LEU A 33 12.87 4.58 7.24
N LYS A 34 13.81 3.99 6.47
CA LYS A 34 15.22 3.87 6.87
C LYS A 34 15.93 5.21 7.05
N GLN A 35 15.45 6.26 6.39
CA GLN A 35 15.97 7.62 6.53
C GLN A 35 15.26 8.43 7.63
N GLY A 36 14.44 7.77 8.47
CA GLY A 36 13.76 8.41 9.60
C GLY A 36 12.42 9.05 9.25
N ALA A 37 11.90 8.86 8.03
CA ALA A 37 10.55 9.30 7.70
C ALA A 37 9.50 8.46 8.43
N ALA A 38 8.33 9.04 8.68
CA ALA A 38 7.16 8.34 9.21
C ALA A 38 6.09 8.17 8.12
N CYS A 39 5.46 7.00 8.07
CA CYS A 39 4.31 6.76 7.19
C CYS A 39 3.02 7.20 7.90
N ALA A 40 2.46 8.33 7.48
CA ALA A 40 1.22 8.86 8.07
C ALA A 40 -0.06 8.11 7.64
N GLY A 41 -0.02 7.41 6.51
CA GLY A 41 -1.17 6.67 5.99
C GLY A 41 -1.04 6.34 4.50
N LYS A 42 -2.16 5.90 3.91
CA LYS A 42 -2.30 5.65 2.47
C LYS A 42 -3.36 6.58 1.89
N THR A 43 -3.12 7.13 0.71
CA THR A 43 -4.10 7.91 -0.04
C THR A 43 -5.04 7.00 -0.83
N MET A 44 -6.20 7.55 -1.21
CA MET A 44 -7.06 6.91 -2.22
C MET A 44 -6.41 7.01 -3.61
N LEU A 45 -6.80 6.09 -4.48
CA LEU A 45 -6.33 5.95 -5.87
C LEU A 45 -7.56 5.56 -6.70
N ASP A 46 -7.62 5.99 -7.96
CA ASP A 46 -8.55 5.43 -8.94
C ASP A 46 -8.35 3.92 -9.10
N GLU A 47 -9.41 3.23 -9.51
CA GLU A 47 -9.39 1.80 -9.66
C GLU A 47 -8.28 1.35 -10.63
N PHE A 48 -7.33 0.56 -10.10
CA PHE A 48 -6.13 0.10 -10.79
C PHE A 48 -5.30 1.20 -11.49
N ALA A 49 -5.45 2.46 -11.06
CA ALA A 49 -4.87 3.64 -11.72
C ALA A 49 -5.31 3.83 -13.18
N LEU A 50 -6.57 3.48 -13.52
CA LEU A 50 -7.17 3.63 -14.85
C LEU A 50 -8.16 4.81 -14.96
N GLY A 51 -7.96 5.84 -14.15
CA GLY A 51 -8.73 7.10 -14.19
C GLY A 51 -8.33 8.04 -15.32
#